data_AF-A0A7C6LD26-F1
#
_entry.id   AF-A0A7C6LD26-F1
#
_cell.length_a   1.000
_cell.length_b   1.000
_cell.length_c   1.000
_cell.angle_alpha   90.00
_cell.angle_beta   90.00
_cell.angle_gamma   90.00
#
_symmetry.space_group_name_H-M   'P 1'
#
loop_
_entity.id
_entity.type
_entity.pdbx_description
1 polymer ?
#
loop_
_entity_poly.entity_id
_entity_poly.type
_entity_poly.pdbx_seq_one_letter_code
_entity_poly.pdbx_strand_id
1 'polypeptide(L)'
;MGRKLARNPGLRALVGAVVGWTLAQSWGMIAGAGAALLFPVWISARKQRHQQAKLELQLLDGLTLMQGALQAGFNLYQALELVAREMEPPLAAICSRIISEVQLGVPMDIAWERA
;
A
#
# COMPACT_ATOMS: atom_id res chain seq x y z
N MET A 1 -11.59 1.34 -12.18
CA MET A 1 -11.18 2.66 -12.71
C MET A 1 -11.11 3.79 -11.63
N GLY A 2 -10.90 3.51 -10.33
CA GLY A 2 -10.99 4.53 -9.26
C GLY A 2 -9.66 4.99 -8.64
N ARG A 3 -8.53 4.42 -9.08
CA ARG A 3 -7.23 4.57 -8.39
C ARG A 3 -6.39 5.76 -8.87
N LYS A 4 -6.75 6.37 -10.01
CA LYS A 4 -6.07 7.55 -10.54
C LYS A 4 -6.59 8.88 -9.96
N LEU A 5 -7.80 8.89 -9.36
CA LEU A 5 -8.36 10.10 -8.77
C LEU A 5 -7.64 10.54 -7.48
N ALA A 6 -7.15 9.59 -6.67
CA ALA A 6 -6.50 9.90 -5.39
C ALA A 6 -5.06 10.41 -5.53
N ARG A 7 -4.47 10.37 -6.72
CA ARG A 7 -3.05 10.68 -6.96
C ARG A 7 -2.80 12.12 -7.41
N ASN A 8 -3.80 12.82 -7.94
CA ASN A 8 -3.62 14.19 -8.42
C ASN A 8 -4.10 15.21 -7.38
N PRO A 9 -3.19 15.90 -6.66
CA PRO A 9 -3.57 16.91 -5.67
C PRO A 9 -4.41 18.04 -6.27
N GLY A 10 -4.20 18.38 -7.54
CA GLY A 10 -4.98 19.39 -8.25
C GLY A 10 -6.46 19.03 -8.45
N LEU A 11 -6.77 17.75 -8.68
CA LEU A 11 -8.16 17.32 -8.85
C LEU A 11 -8.94 17.39 -7.52
N ARG A 12 -8.24 17.19 -6.40
CA ARG A 12 -8.78 17.28 -5.03
C ARG A 12 -9.06 18.74 -4.65
N ALA A 13 -8.16 19.64 -5.04
CA ALA A 13 -8.35 21.07 -4.86
C ALA A 13 -9.54 21.59 -5.67
N LEU A 14 -9.72 21.12 -6.92
CA LEU A 14 -10.85 21.51 -7.76
C LEU A 14 -12.19 21.00 -7.20
N VAL A 15 -12.28 19.73 -6.78
CA VAL A 15 -13.51 19.17 -6.19
C VAL A 15 -13.83 19.86 -4.86
N GLY A 16 -12.83 20.12 -4.02
CA GLY A 16 -13.00 20.86 -2.76
C GLY A 16 -13.44 22.31 -2.98
N ALA A 17 -12.92 22.98 -4.01
CA ALA A 17 -13.29 24.35 -4.36
C ALA A 17 -14.73 24.43 -4.89
N VAL A 18 -15.16 23.49 -5.74
CA VAL A 18 -16.52 23.45 -6.30
C VAL A 18 -17.56 23.13 -5.22
N VAL A 19 -17.27 22.21 -4.29
CA VAL A 19 -18.15 21.90 -3.16
C VAL A 19 -18.17 23.04 -2.12
N GLY A 20 -17.03 23.73 -1.92
CA GLY A 20 -16.95 24.91 -1.07
C GLY A 20 -17.72 26.12 -1.63
N TRP A 21 -17.80 26.23 -2.96
CA TRP A 21 -18.52 27.29 -3.67
C TRP A 21 -20.04 27.21 -3.49
N THR A 22 -20.61 26.01 -3.37
CA THR A 22 -22.07 25.83 -3.31
C THR A 22 -22.66 25.96 -1.90
N LEU A 23 -21.85 25.87 -0.84
CA LEU A 23 -22.35 25.82 0.54
C LEU A 23 -22.11 27.09 1.38
N ALA A 24 -21.11 27.93 1.08
CA ALA A 24 -20.78 29.04 1.99
C ALA A 24 -20.23 30.28 1.27
N GLN A 25 -21.12 31.27 1.15
CA GLN A 25 -21.08 32.52 0.40
C GLN A 25 -19.80 33.39 0.52
N SER A 26 -18.99 33.30 1.60
CA SER A 26 -17.71 34.07 1.70
C SER A 26 -16.56 33.38 2.46
N TRP A 27 -16.83 32.58 3.51
CA TRP A 27 -15.76 31.88 4.27
C TRP A 27 -15.62 30.38 3.94
N GLY A 28 -16.53 29.84 3.12
CA GLY A 28 -16.58 28.42 2.76
C GLY A 28 -15.44 27.94 1.89
N MET A 29 -14.89 28.83 1.05
CA MET A 29 -13.84 28.48 0.10
C MET A 29 -12.53 28.09 0.81
N ILE A 30 -12.13 28.84 1.84
CA ILE A 30 -10.87 28.57 2.57
C ILE A 30 -11.04 27.34 3.47
N ALA A 31 -12.18 27.23 4.17
CA ALA A 31 -12.47 26.08 5.02
C ALA A 31 -12.64 24.78 4.20
N GLY A 32 -13.33 24.85 3.06
CA GLY A 32 -13.55 23.72 2.15
C GLY A 32 -12.27 23.28 1.43
N ALA A 33 -11.45 24.23 0.97
CA ALA A 33 -10.14 23.92 0.39
C ALA A 33 -9.19 23.30 1.43
N GLY A 34 -9.16 23.86 2.66
CA GLY A 34 -8.36 23.31 3.76
C GLY A 34 -8.79 21.90 4.16
N ALA A 35 -10.09 21.67 4.31
CA ALA A 35 -10.64 20.35 4.63
C ALA A 35 -10.37 19.34 3.49
N ALA A 36 -10.55 19.72 2.23
CA ALA A 36 -10.30 18.85 1.07
C ALA A 36 -8.83 18.41 0.94
N LEU A 37 -7.89 19.26 1.39
CA LEU A 37 -6.46 18.94 1.41
C LEU A 37 -6.06 18.10 2.63
N LEU A 38 -6.63 18.37 3.81
CA LEU A 38 -6.25 17.71 5.07
C LEU A 38 -6.89 16.34 5.29
N PHE A 39 -8.17 16.20 4.93
CA PHE A 39 -8.96 14.98 5.10
C PHE A 39 -8.30 13.72 4.51
N PRO A 40 -7.74 13.75 3.28
CA PRO A 40 -7.10 12.57 2.73
C PRO A 40 -5.74 12.21 3.33
N VAL A 41 -5.00 13.18 3.85
CA VAL A 41 -3.71 12.95 4.51
C VAL A 41 -3.94 12.16 5.80
N TRP A 42 -4.97 12.53 6.56
CA TRP A 42 -5.38 11.83 7.77
C TRP A 42 -5.83 10.38 7.51
N ILE A 43 -6.66 10.15 6.50
CA ILE A 43 -7.12 8.80 6.14
C ILE A 43 -5.94 7.92 5.67
N SER A 44 -5.03 8.50 4.88
CA SER A 44 -3.88 7.76 4.35
C SER A 44 -2.90 7.38 5.45
N ALA A 45 -2.62 8.29 6.39
CA ALA A 45 -1.76 8.02 7.54
C ALA A 45 -2.35 6.94 8.45
N ARG A 46 -3.66 6.98 8.72
CA ARG A 46 -4.34 5.97 9.53
C ARG A 46 -4.33 4.61 8.84
N LYS A 47 -4.56 4.57 7.52
CA LYS A 47 -4.48 3.34 6.73
C LYS A 47 -3.08 2.74 6.74
N GLN A 48 -2.02 3.55 6.60
CA GLN A 48 -0.65 3.06 6.69
C GLN A 48 -0.35 2.42 8.05
N ARG A 49 -0.75 3.06 9.16
CA ARG A 49 -0.59 2.49 10.50
C ARG A 49 -1.31 1.15 10.67
N HIS A 50 -2.54 1.04 10.18
CA HIS A 50 -3.27 -0.23 10.21
C HIS A 50 -2.60 -1.32 9.35
N GLN A 51 -2.05 -0.96 8.19
CA GLN A 51 -1.33 -1.91 7.34
C GLN A 51 -0.02 -2.36 7.97
N GLN A 52 0.70 -1.48 8.66
CA GLN A 52 1.92 -1.85 9.41
C GLN A 52 1.60 -2.84 10.53
N ALA A 53 0.58 -2.55 11.33
CA ALA A 53 0.14 -3.47 12.38
C ALA A 53 -0.34 -4.83 11.81
N LYS A 54 -1.03 -4.82 10.67
CA LYS A 54 -1.42 -6.06 9.98
C LYS A 54 -0.20 -6.84 9.49
N LEU A 55 0.82 -6.14 8.96
CA LEU A 55 2.06 -6.77 8.50
C LEU A 55 2.77 -7.47 9.66
N GLU A 56 2.95 -6.79 10.79
CA GLU A 56 3.61 -7.36 11.98
C GLU A 56 2.97 -8.68 12.42
N LEU A 57 1.63 -8.76 12.41
CA LEU A 57 0.90 -9.98 12.72
C LEU A 57 1.12 -11.07 11.65
N GLN A 58 1.12 -10.70 10.37
CA GLN A 58 1.32 -11.62 9.25
C GLN A 58 2.75 -12.16 9.13
N LEU A 59 3.76 -11.45 9.65
CA LEU A 59 5.15 -11.88 9.54
C LEU A 59 5.37 -13.25 10.19
N LEU A 60 4.76 -13.51 11.35
CA LEU A 60 4.91 -14.78 12.04
C LEU A 60 4.33 -15.94 11.21
N ASP A 61 3.11 -15.78 10.70
CA ASP A 61 2.45 -16.79 9.86
C ASP A 61 3.21 -17.01 8.55
N GLY A 62 3.66 -15.92 7.92
CA GLY A 62 4.42 -15.98 6.66
C GLY A 62 5.79 -16.63 6.82
N LEU A 63 6.51 -16.35 7.90
CA LEU A 63 7.78 -17.00 8.22
C LEU A 63 7.58 -18.49 8.52
N THR A 64 6.50 -18.86 9.21
CA THR A 64 6.17 -20.26 9.47
C THR A 64 5.90 -21.01 8.17
N LEU A 65 5.17 -20.39 7.25
CA LEU A 65 4.90 -20.96 5.93
C LEU A 65 6.17 -21.06 5.07
N MET A 66 7.04 -20.04 5.08
CA MET A 66 8.35 -20.12 4.43
C MET A 66 9.22 -21.22 5.03
N GLN A 67 9.28 -21.33 6.35
CA GLN A 67 10.03 -22.36 7.04
C GLN A 67 9.55 -23.75 6.62
N GLY A 68 8.24 -23.98 6.58
CA GLY A 68 7.65 -25.23 6.11
C GLY A 68 8.02 -25.55 4.67
N ALA A 69 8.00 -24.55 3.77
CA ALA A 69 8.44 -24.71 2.38
C ALA A 69 9.93 -25.05 2.29
N LEU A 70 10.79 -24.33 3.01
CA LEU A 70 12.24 -24.58 3.01
C LEU A 70 12.58 -25.97 3.57
N GLN A 71 11.89 -26.41 4.63
CA GLN A 71 12.03 -27.77 5.17
C GLN A 71 11.56 -28.86 4.20
N ALA A 72 10.55 -28.56 3.39
CA ALA A 72 10.10 -29.44 2.31
C ALA A 72 11.04 -29.46 1.09
N GLY A 73 12.15 -28.72 1.13
CA GLY A 73 13.18 -28.71 0.08
C GLY A 73 12.97 -27.65 -1.01
N PHE A 74 12.04 -26.73 -0.83
CA PHE A 74 11.88 -25.60 -1.74
C PHE A 74 13.06 -24.63 -1.60
N ASN A 75 13.38 -23.91 -2.69
CA ASN A 75 14.32 -22.81 -2.62
C ASN A 75 13.63 -21.51 -2.14
N LEU A 76 14.43 -20.50 -1.75
CA LEU A 76 13.90 -19.24 -1.22
C LEU A 76 12.92 -18.52 -2.17
N TYR A 77 13.19 -18.55 -3.48
CA TYR A 77 12.32 -17.92 -4.47
C TYR A 77 10.94 -18.63 -4.53
N GLN A 78 10.92 -19.96 -4.49
CA GLN A 78 9.65 -20.71 -4.45
C GLN A 78 8.92 -20.56 -3.12
N ALA A 79 9.65 -20.49 -2.00
CA ALA A 79 9.06 -20.21 -0.70
C ALA A 79 8.37 -18.84 -0.68
N LEU A 80 9.00 -17.82 -1.30
CA LEU A 80 8.39 -16.51 -1.52
C LEU A 80 7.14 -16.57 -2.40
N GLU A 81 7.16 -17.36 -3.49
CA GLU A 81 5.98 -17.57 -4.34
C GLU A 81 4.82 -18.18 -3.56
N LEU A 82 5.11 -19.14 -2.67
CA LEU A 82 4.10 -19.75 -1.81
C LEU A 82 3.49 -18.71 -0.85
N VAL A 83 4.32 -17.90 -0.19
CA VAL A 83 3.84 -16.81 0.69
C VAL A 83 2.99 -15.81 -0.10
N ALA A 84 3.44 -15.42 -1.29
CA ALA A 84 2.74 -14.46 -2.13
C ALA A 84 1.35 -14.95 -2.56
N ARG A 85 1.17 -16.28 -2.68
CA ARG A 85 -0.08 -16.91 -3.10
C ARG A 85 -1.04 -17.18 -1.92
N GLU A 86 -0.50 -17.64 -0.79
CA GLU A 86 -1.32 -18.09 0.36
C GLU A 86 -1.65 -16.96 1.33
N MET A 87 -0.81 -15.92 1.43
CA MET A 87 -1.05 -14.81 2.35
C MET A 87 -1.94 -13.74 1.73
N GLU A 88 -2.56 -12.93 2.60
CA GLU A 88 -3.26 -11.72 2.17
C GLU A 88 -2.33 -10.49 2.14
N PRO A 89 -2.69 -9.41 1.43
CA PRO A 89 -2.02 -8.11 1.58
C PRO A 89 -2.06 -7.63 3.05
N PRO A 90 -1.01 -6.96 3.55
CA PRO A 90 0.16 -6.42 2.83
C PRO A 90 1.31 -7.40 2.51
N LEU A 91 1.51 -8.48 3.27
CA LEU A 91 2.70 -9.33 3.10
C LEU A 91 2.79 -9.96 1.70
N ALA A 92 1.68 -10.47 1.17
CA ALA A 92 1.63 -11.04 -0.17
C ALA A 92 2.03 -10.06 -1.27
N ALA A 93 1.74 -8.77 -1.08
CA ALA A 93 2.09 -7.73 -2.05
C ALA A 93 3.60 -7.43 -2.04
N ILE A 94 4.25 -7.50 -0.88
CA ILE A 94 5.70 -7.33 -0.73
C ILE A 94 6.43 -8.50 -1.40
N CYS A 95 6.04 -9.74 -1.10
CA CYS A 95 6.63 -10.92 -1.72
C CYS A 95 6.43 -10.93 -3.24
N SER A 96 5.22 -10.61 -3.72
CA SER A 96 4.94 -10.48 -5.16
C SER A 96 5.82 -9.43 -5.83
N ARG A 97 6.12 -8.33 -5.13
CA ARG A 97 7.00 -7.28 -5.64
C ARG A 97 8.44 -7.75 -5.77
N ILE A 98 8.99 -8.40 -4.75
CA ILE A 98 10.33 -9.00 -4.80
C ILE A 98 10.44 -9.97 -5.98
N ILE A 99 9.47 -10.88 -6.10
CA ILE A 99 9.40 -11.85 -7.21
C ILE A 99 9.39 -11.15 -8.56
N SER A 100 8.60 -10.09 -8.71
CA SER A 100 8.54 -9.33 -9.96
C SER A 100 9.85 -8.62 -10.31
N GLU A 101 10.56 -8.07 -9.32
CA GLU A 101 11.86 -7.44 -9.54
C GLU A 101 12.92 -8.48 -9.95
N VAL A 102 12.90 -9.65 -9.30
CA VAL A 102 13.77 -10.77 -9.67
C VAL A 102 13.50 -11.26 -11.09
N GLN A 103 12.23 -11.37 -11.49
CA GLN A 103 11.84 -11.73 -12.86
C GLN A 103 12.30 -10.68 -13.89
N LEU A 104 12.48 -9.43 -13.49
CA LEU A 104 13.05 -8.36 -14.32
C LEU A 104 14.59 -8.38 -14.34
N GLY A 105 15.23 -9.38 -13.72
CA GLY A 105 16.67 -9.54 -13.68
C GLY A 105 17.37 -8.77 -12.57
N VAL A 106 16.62 -8.20 -11.61
CA VAL A 106 17.22 -7.60 -10.41
C VAL A 106 17.76 -8.74 -9.53
N PRO A 107 19.00 -8.66 -9.05
CA PRO A 107 19.53 -9.62 -8.09
C PRO A 107 18.61 -9.74 -6.86
N MET A 108 18.43 -10.97 -6.35
CA MET A 108 17.47 -11.27 -5.29
C MET A 108 17.72 -10.39 -4.05
N ASP A 109 18.95 -10.33 -3.57
CA ASP A 109 19.40 -9.48 -2.47
C ASP A 109 18.96 -8.01 -2.61
N ILE A 110 19.13 -7.44 -3.82
CA ILE A 110 18.71 -6.06 -4.12
C ILE A 110 17.19 -5.92 -4.14
N ALA A 111 16.47 -6.93 -4.65
CA ALA A 111 15.00 -6.91 -4.67
C ALA A 111 14.41 -6.93 -3.25
N TRP A 112 15.02 -7.66 -2.31
CA TRP A 112 14.61 -7.67 -0.90
C TRP A 112 14.79 -6.30 -0.22
N GLU A 113 15.88 -5.59 -0.51
CA GLU A 113 16.17 -4.29 0.10
C GLU A 113 15.22 -3.17 -0.39
N ARG A 114 14.63 -3.32 -1.58
CA ARG A 114 13.74 -2.33 -2.21
C ARG A 114 12.25 -2.49 -1.91
N ALA A 115 11.87 -3.63 -1.35
CA ALA A 115 10.48 -4.05 -1.19
C ALA A 115 9.78 -3.27 -0.07
#